data_AF-A0A9D4D879-F1
#
_entry.id   AF-A0A9D4D879-F1
#
_cell.length_a   1.000
_cell.length_b   1.000
_cell.length_c   1.000
_cell.angle_alpha   90.00
_cell.angle_beta   90.00
_cell.angle_gamma   90.00
#
_symmetry.space_group_name_H-M   'P 1'
#
loop_
_entity.id
_entity.type
_entity.pdbx_description
1 polymer ?
#
loop_
_entity_poly.entity_id
_entity_poly.type
_entity_poly.pdbx_seq_one_letter_code
_entity_poly.pdbx_strand_id
1 'polypeptide(L)'
;MPITDASQDWLLLHDEEINSFTVLKFVRKIETCDTTYDITIPVYPTSEDTISYHGTTRGTKSMSLLRKVVAPQNFPDDVLAFDFLNNDYLLPNATTTYLCKGFFLTDLHHMIKFKPVITPCNEKTVHHIHVNRCQNVNRTQSENAQRECIGGRPPAFPSYCRNTFIAWAIGGEKTGVIGNSGIRITLTKQFRRNEASLLEIGVTINPYHVIPPGLPAFISSGYCTDRCISEALKHSNVQEPLAYEPAYDFNFQELRSFPEETPIRPDGFSTLDEMCVAYIYFYPAKKVTRCESKSKYPVITSIRDR
;
A
#
# COMPACT_ATOMS: atom_id res chain seq x y z
N MET A 1 0.25 11.24 33.36
CA MET A 1 1.04 10.08 33.84
C MET A 1 0.39 8.83 33.28
N PRO A 2 1.17 7.82 32.83
CA PRO A 2 0.59 6.53 32.48
C PRO A 2 -0.12 5.94 33.70
N ILE A 3 -1.27 5.32 33.46
CA ILE A 3 -2.06 4.64 34.49
C ILE A 3 -1.55 3.20 34.54
N THR A 4 -1.37 2.65 35.74
CA THR A 4 -1.01 1.23 35.89
C THR A 4 -2.11 0.37 35.29
N ASP A 5 -1.72 -0.57 34.44
CA ASP A 5 -2.64 -1.51 33.83
C ASP A 5 -3.28 -2.40 34.91
N ALA A 6 -4.60 -2.58 34.82
CA ALA A 6 -5.35 -3.41 35.74
C ALA A 6 -5.28 -4.90 35.34
N SER A 7 -5.00 -5.18 34.06
CA SER A 7 -4.63 -6.51 33.57
C SER A 7 -3.12 -6.61 33.40
N GLN A 8 -2.56 -7.81 33.52
CA GLN A 8 -1.18 -8.08 33.10
C GLN A 8 -1.20 -9.04 31.93
N ASP A 9 -1.22 -8.48 30.72
CA ASP A 9 -1.26 -9.27 29.49
C ASP A 9 0.12 -9.65 28.97
N TRP A 10 1.18 -9.04 29.51
CA TRP A 10 2.57 -9.29 29.14
C TRP A 10 3.25 -10.20 30.16
N LEU A 11 3.83 -11.28 29.66
CA LEU A 11 4.66 -12.18 30.45
C LEU A 11 6.13 -11.99 30.05
N LEU A 12 6.95 -11.53 30.99
CA LEU A 12 8.41 -11.49 30.82
C LEU A 12 8.94 -12.93 30.80
N LEU A 13 9.65 -13.28 29.71
CA LEU A 13 10.24 -14.60 29.51
C LEU A 13 11.75 -14.60 29.75
N HIS A 14 12.42 -13.50 29.43
CA HIS A 14 13.87 -13.38 29.52
C HIS A 14 14.29 -11.93 29.68
N ASP A 15 15.27 -11.70 30.53
CA ASP A 15 15.98 -10.45 30.67
C ASP A 15 17.48 -10.73 30.68
N GLU A 16 18.23 -9.94 29.91
CA GLU A 16 19.69 -10.00 29.91
C GLU A 16 20.29 -8.61 29.65
N GLU A 17 21.37 -8.30 30.34
CA GLU A 17 22.22 -7.17 30.01
C GLU A 17 23.42 -7.67 29.20
N ILE A 18 23.51 -7.22 27.94
CA ILE A 18 24.61 -7.53 27.04
C ILE A 18 25.32 -6.23 26.69
N ASN A 19 26.53 -6.05 27.24
CA ASN A 19 27.33 -4.82 27.10
C ASN A 19 26.53 -3.59 27.58
N SER A 20 26.24 -2.64 26.68
CA SER A 20 25.45 -1.44 26.94
C SER A 20 23.98 -1.56 26.50
N PHE A 21 23.47 -2.78 26.35
CA PHE A 21 22.09 -3.05 25.97
C PHE A 21 21.39 -3.89 27.03
N THR A 22 20.16 -3.51 27.38
CA THR A 22 19.22 -4.36 28.11
C THR A 22 18.27 -4.99 27.11
N VAL A 23 18.18 -6.32 27.13
CA VAL A 23 17.29 -7.10 26.25
C VAL A 23 16.20 -7.72 27.10
N LEU A 24 14.95 -7.35 26.82
CA LEU A 24 13.77 -7.93 27.43
C LEU A 24 13.00 -8.71 26.36
N LYS A 25 12.66 -9.97 26.64
CA LYS A 25 11.79 -10.80 25.81
C LYS A 25 10.50 -11.04 26.58
N PHE A 26 9.39 -10.65 25.99
CA PHE A 26 8.07 -10.83 26.56
C PHE A 26 7.14 -11.52 25.56
N VAL A 27 6.10 -12.15 26.06
CA VAL A 27 5.01 -12.72 25.26
C VAL A 27 3.68 -12.15 25.74
N ARG A 28 2.78 -11.90 24.80
CA ARG A 28 1.41 -11.45 25.04
C ARG A 28 0.47 -12.15 24.07
N LYS A 29 -0.74 -12.46 24.53
CA LYS A 29 -1.79 -13.03 23.66
C LYS A 29 -2.25 -11.97 22.65
N ILE A 30 -2.58 -12.39 21.44
CA ILE A 30 -3.08 -11.48 20.39
C ILE A 30 -4.42 -10.87 20.80
N GLU A 31 -5.30 -11.70 21.35
CA GLU A 31 -6.57 -11.29 21.92
C GLU A 31 -6.52 -11.54 23.42
N THR A 32 -6.81 -10.51 24.19
CA THR A 32 -7.01 -10.60 25.64
C THR A 32 -8.49 -10.40 25.94
N CYS A 33 -8.89 -10.63 27.19
CA CYS A 33 -10.24 -10.27 27.65
C CYS A 33 -10.27 -8.86 28.27
N ASP A 34 -9.20 -8.08 28.11
CA ASP A 34 -9.14 -6.71 28.58
C ASP A 34 -9.91 -5.80 27.63
N THR A 35 -10.83 -5.02 28.20
CA THR A 35 -11.67 -4.07 27.47
C THR A 35 -11.02 -2.69 27.31
N THR A 36 -9.82 -2.48 27.86
CA THR A 36 -9.20 -1.15 28.01
C THR A 36 -7.75 -1.18 27.53
N TYR A 37 -7.38 -0.28 26.60
CA TYR A 37 -5.99 -0.05 26.16
C TYR A 37 -5.21 -1.23 25.54
N ASP A 38 -5.89 -2.34 25.21
CA ASP A 38 -5.36 -3.64 24.77
C ASP A 38 -4.54 -3.65 23.45
N ILE A 39 -4.23 -2.52 22.80
CA ILE A 39 -3.50 -2.53 21.50
C ILE A 39 -2.30 -1.57 21.48
N THR A 40 -2.10 -0.75 22.52
CA THR A 40 -0.95 0.17 22.51
C THR A 40 0.30 -0.56 23.02
N ILE A 41 1.35 -0.66 22.21
CA ILE A 41 2.70 -1.06 22.66
C ILE A 41 3.50 0.22 22.90
N PRO A 42 3.47 0.82 24.09
CA PRO A 42 4.33 1.95 24.40
C PRO A 42 5.74 1.46 24.69
N VAL A 43 6.74 2.05 24.05
CA VAL A 43 8.15 1.86 24.40
C VAL A 43 8.66 3.16 25.00
N TYR A 44 9.13 3.11 26.25
CA TYR A 44 9.68 4.26 26.96
C TYR A 44 11.17 4.04 27.24
N PRO A 45 12.06 4.85 26.64
CA PRO A 45 13.42 4.97 27.15
C PRO A 45 13.42 6.04 28.25
N THR A 46 13.52 5.62 29.52
CA THR A 46 13.79 6.55 30.62
C THR A 46 14.92 6.01 31.50
N SER A 47 15.88 6.87 31.83
CA SER A 47 17.03 6.55 32.70
C SER A 47 16.80 6.90 34.16
N GLU A 48 15.56 7.24 34.54
CA GLU A 48 15.19 7.72 35.88
C GLU A 48 14.03 6.90 36.42
N ASP A 49 14.03 6.65 37.73
CA ASP A 49 12.97 5.93 38.46
C ASP A 49 11.62 6.68 38.47
N THR A 50 11.61 7.92 37.98
CA THR A 50 10.42 8.75 37.81
C THR A 50 10.07 8.91 36.35
N ILE A 51 8.84 8.51 35.97
CA ILE A 51 8.30 8.72 34.64
C ILE A 51 7.94 10.20 34.48
N SER A 52 8.85 11.00 33.92
CA SER A 52 8.62 12.39 33.58
C SER A 52 7.88 12.54 32.24
N TYR A 53 7.33 13.73 31.97
CA TYR A 53 6.72 14.01 30.67
C TYR A 53 7.79 13.96 29.57
N HIS A 54 7.55 13.16 28.54
CA HIS A 54 8.48 12.87 27.44
C HIS A 54 8.90 14.09 26.59
N GLY A 55 8.30 15.28 26.78
CA GLY A 55 8.70 16.49 26.07
C GLY A 55 8.69 16.28 24.55
N THR A 56 9.85 16.48 23.91
CA THR A 56 10.05 16.33 22.46
C THR A 56 10.39 14.92 22.00
N THR A 57 10.58 13.94 22.90
CA THR A 57 10.99 12.57 22.55
C THR A 57 9.80 11.64 22.28
N ARG A 58 8.58 12.17 22.24
CA ARG A 58 7.38 11.41 21.87
C ARG A 58 7.46 10.97 20.41
N GLY A 59 7.14 9.71 20.14
CA GLY A 59 7.03 9.20 18.79
C GLY A 59 6.06 8.02 18.71
N THR A 60 5.65 7.70 17.49
CA THR A 60 4.90 6.51 17.14
C THR A 60 5.52 5.88 15.90
N LYS A 61 5.35 4.56 15.75
CA LYS A 61 5.80 3.84 14.56
C LYS A 61 4.87 2.67 14.29
N SER A 62 4.32 2.64 13.09
CA SER A 62 3.43 1.57 12.64
C SER A 62 4.23 0.37 12.14
N MET A 63 3.73 -0.83 12.44
CA MET A 63 4.29 -2.11 12.00
C MET A 63 3.21 -3.19 11.98
N SER A 64 3.43 -4.22 11.18
CA SER A 64 2.56 -5.40 11.11
C SER A 64 3.09 -6.51 12.01
N LEU A 65 2.36 -6.80 13.09
CA LEU A 65 2.73 -7.80 14.09
C LEU A 65 2.45 -9.24 13.61
N LEU A 66 1.45 -9.42 12.75
CA LEU A 66 1.02 -10.73 12.23
C LEU A 66 1.59 -11.03 10.84
N ARG A 67 2.71 -10.40 10.49
CA ARG A 67 3.36 -10.58 9.19
C ARG A 67 3.82 -12.02 9.03
N LYS A 68 3.29 -12.73 8.04
CA LYS A 68 3.84 -14.03 7.64
C LYS A 68 5.26 -13.82 7.08
N VAL A 69 6.24 -14.44 7.71
CA VAL A 69 7.60 -14.54 7.15
C VAL A 69 7.54 -15.58 6.02
N VAL A 70 7.48 -15.09 4.78
CA VAL A 70 7.59 -15.97 3.61
C VAL A 70 9.04 -16.43 3.52
N ALA A 71 9.26 -17.74 3.43
CA ALA A 71 10.59 -18.31 3.26
C ALA A 71 11.29 -17.69 2.05
N PRO A 72 12.63 -17.53 2.07
CA PRO A 72 13.38 -17.05 0.91
C PRO A 72 13.01 -17.87 -0.33
N GLN A 73 12.45 -17.21 -1.35
CA GLN A 73 12.12 -17.88 -2.60
C GLN A 73 13.39 -18.06 -3.42
N ASN A 74 13.68 -19.29 -3.85
CA ASN A 74 14.76 -19.55 -4.79
C ASN A 74 14.41 -18.93 -6.15
N PHE A 75 15.30 -18.09 -6.64
CA PHE A 75 15.17 -17.48 -7.95
C PHE A 75 15.94 -18.30 -8.99
N PRO A 76 15.44 -18.38 -10.24
CA PRO A 76 16.22 -18.95 -11.33
C PRO A 76 17.51 -18.17 -11.59
N ASP A 77 18.49 -18.81 -12.24
CA ASP A 77 19.79 -18.19 -12.54
C ASP A 77 19.72 -17.11 -13.63
N ASP A 78 18.66 -17.08 -14.45
CA ASP A 78 18.48 -16.14 -15.56
C ASP A 78 17.89 -14.79 -15.12
N VAL A 79 17.84 -14.55 -13.81
CA VAL A 79 17.18 -13.37 -13.25
C VAL A 79 17.95 -12.09 -13.51
N LEU A 80 17.26 -11.10 -14.05
CA LEU A 80 17.78 -9.77 -14.36
C LEU A 80 17.06 -8.72 -13.52
N ALA A 81 17.82 -7.75 -12.99
CA ALA A 81 17.26 -6.62 -12.25
C ALA A 81 17.28 -5.35 -13.12
N PHE A 82 16.15 -4.66 -13.21
CA PHE A 82 15.99 -3.43 -13.98
C PHE A 82 15.48 -2.31 -13.09
N ASP A 83 16.08 -1.13 -13.26
CA ASP A 83 15.83 0.05 -12.47
C ASP A 83 15.03 1.08 -13.27
N PHE A 84 13.77 1.26 -12.89
CA PHE A 84 12.87 2.27 -13.46
C PHE A 84 12.91 3.50 -12.56
N LEU A 85 13.95 4.31 -12.76
CA LEU A 85 14.25 5.46 -11.91
C LEU A 85 14.03 6.77 -12.67
N ASN A 86 13.43 7.74 -12.00
CA ASN A 86 13.30 9.09 -12.53
C ASN A 86 14.68 9.75 -12.67
N ASN A 87 14.83 10.69 -13.61
CA ASN A 87 15.99 11.58 -13.60
C ASN A 87 15.89 12.54 -12.41
N ASP A 88 17.03 13.09 -12.00
CA ASP A 88 17.07 14.16 -11.00
C ASP A 88 16.07 15.26 -11.37
N TYR A 89 15.23 15.61 -10.40
CA TYR A 89 14.14 16.53 -10.60
C TYR A 89 13.96 17.35 -9.33
N LEU A 90 14.06 18.66 -9.48
CA LEU A 90 13.80 19.61 -8.41
C LEU A 90 12.28 19.76 -8.27
N LEU A 91 11.75 19.37 -7.11
CA LEU A 91 10.33 19.51 -6.84
C LEU A 91 9.92 20.99 -6.84
N PRO A 92 8.79 21.34 -7.47
CA PRO A 92 8.24 22.69 -7.36
C PRO A 92 7.77 22.96 -5.92
N ASN A 93 7.60 24.24 -5.57
CA ASN A 93 7.00 24.65 -4.31
C ASN A 93 5.47 24.46 -4.35
N ALA A 94 5.03 23.21 -4.49
CA ALA A 94 3.64 22.78 -4.51
C ALA A 94 3.41 21.75 -3.40
N THR A 95 2.18 21.67 -2.91
CA THR A 95 1.80 20.69 -1.86
C THR A 95 1.89 19.25 -2.36
N THR A 96 1.60 19.02 -3.64
CA THR A 96 1.63 17.69 -4.28
C THR A 96 2.25 17.79 -5.66
N THR A 97 3.14 16.85 -6.01
CA THR A 97 3.72 16.73 -7.35
C THR A 97 3.66 15.29 -7.81
N TYR A 98 3.17 15.07 -9.03
CA TYR A 98 3.19 13.77 -9.68
C TYR A 98 4.19 13.82 -10.84
N LEU A 99 5.18 12.91 -10.85
CA LEU A 99 6.24 12.88 -11.86
C LEU A 99 6.20 11.54 -12.61
N CYS A 100 6.16 11.61 -13.95
CA CYS A 100 6.02 10.47 -14.83
C CYS A 100 7.27 10.34 -15.72
N LYS A 101 7.77 9.11 -15.87
CA LYS A 101 8.84 8.77 -16.83
C LYS A 101 8.49 7.50 -17.62
N GLY A 102 8.75 7.53 -18.92
CA GLY A 102 8.51 6.38 -19.81
C GLY A 102 9.72 5.44 -19.93
N PHE A 103 9.45 4.13 -19.91
CA PHE A 103 10.45 3.08 -20.09
C PHE A 103 9.95 2.06 -21.11
N PHE A 104 10.86 1.47 -21.88
CA PHE A 104 10.56 0.40 -22.84
C PHE A 104 11.38 -0.84 -22.52
N LEU A 105 10.72 -2.00 -22.56
CA LEU A 105 11.37 -3.31 -22.51
C LEU A 105 11.24 -3.94 -23.90
N THR A 106 12.32 -4.58 -24.36
CA THR A 106 12.37 -5.17 -25.71
C THR A 106 11.86 -6.60 -25.77
N ASP A 107 12.04 -7.37 -24.68
CA ASP A 107 11.67 -8.77 -24.62
C ASP A 107 10.54 -9.01 -23.61
N LEU A 108 9.76 -10.05 -23.87
CA LEU A 108 8.76 -10.54 -22.93
C LEU A 108 9.45 -11.26 -21.76
N HIS A 109 9.09 -10.87 -20.54
CA HIS A 109 9.60 -11.45 -19.31
C HIS A 109 8.46 -11.63 -18.30
N HIS A 110 8.66 -12.52 -17.34
CA HIS A 110 7.90 -12.54 -16.10
C HIS A 110 8.58 -11.65 -15.06
N MET A 111 7.83 -10.70 -14.49
CA MET A 111 8.24 -9.98 -13.29
C MET A 111 7.94 -10.85 -12.06
N ILE A 112 8.96 -11.06 -11.24
CA ILE A 112 8.88 -12.01 -10.12
C ILE A 112 9.12 -11.36 -8.76
N LYS A 113 9.65 -10.14 -8.75
CA LYS A 113 9.88 -9.32 -7.56
C LYS A 113 9.95 -7.86 -7.99
N PHE A 114 9.56 -6.97 -7.09
CA PHE A 114 9.89 -5.55 -7.19
C PHE A 114 10.23 -5.00 -5.80
N LYS A 115 10.93 -3.88 -5.77
CA LYS A 115 11.20 -3.12 -4.55
C LYS A 115 11.39 -1.63 -4.87
N PRO A 116 11.01 -0.73 -3.97
CA PRO A 116 11.29 0.69 -4.15
C PRO A 116 12.81 0.93 -4.10
N VAL A 117 13.25 1.91 -4.88
CA VAL A 117 14.59 2.50 -4.81
C VAL A 117 14.35 3.97 -4.48
N ILE A 118 14.61 4.36 -3.23
CA ILE A 118 14.35 5.72 -2.75
C ILE A 118 15.69 6.37 -2.43
N THR A 119 15.87 7.59 -2.94
CA THR A 119 17.04 8.40 -2.64
C THR A 119 17.09 8.69 -1.14
N PRO A 120 18.25 8.54 -0.48
CA PRO A 120 18.40 8.93 0.92
C PRO A 120 17.91 10.35 1.17
N CYS A 121 17.24 10.55 2.30
CA CYS A 121 16.56 11.79 2.72
C CYS A 121 15.24 12.11 1.99
N ASN A 122 14.89 11.39 0.91
CA ASN A 122 13.59 11.55 0.23
C ASN A 122 12.52 10.57 0.74
N GLU A 123 12.80 9.77 1.78
CA GLU A 123 11.91 8.71 2.27
C GLU A 123 10.59 9.23 2.83
N LYS A 124 10.54 10.50 3.24
CA LYS A 124 9.33 11.18 3.69
C LYS A 124 8.61 11.93 2.56
N THR A 125 9.30 12.14 1.43
CA THR A 125 8.80 12.93 0.30
C THR A 125 8.12 12.03 -0.74
N VAL A 126 8.71 10.87 -1.03
CA VAL A 126 8.12 9.91 -1.98
C VAL A 126 7.06 9.09 -1.26
N HIS A 127 5.79 9.45 -1.47
CA HIS A 127 4.66 8.80 -0.81
C HIS A 127 4.11 7.60 -1.60
N HIS A 128 4.08 7.69 -2.94
CA HIS A 128 3.56 6.65 -3.84
C HIS A 128 4.42 6.47 -5.10
N ILE A 129 4.49 5.23 -5.60
CA ILE A 129 5.09 4.89 -6.89
C ILE A 129 4.15 3.92 -7.61
N HIS A 130 3.70 4.29 -8.81
CA HIS A 130 2.85 3.46 -9.65
C HIS A 130 3.56 3.17 -10.97
N VAL A 131 3.55 1.90 -11.40
CA VAL A 131 4.02 1.51 -12.73
C VAL A 131 2.84 1.05 -13.55
N ASN A 132 2.64 1.75 -14.66
CA ASN A 132 1.55 1.51 -15.59
C ASN A 132 2.07 0.85 -16.87
N ARG A 133 1.34 -0.15 -17.36
CA ARG A 133 1.48 -0.66 -18.71
C ARG A 133 0.75 0.27 -19.67
N CYS A 134 1.47 0.78 -20.65
CA CYS A 134 0.93 1.60 -21.72
C CYS A 134 0.79 0.79 -23.02
N GLN A 135 -0.21 1.11 -23.83
CA GLN A 135 -0.41 0.53 -25.17
C GLN A 135 -0.44 1.63 -26.22
N ASN A 136 -0.07 1.34 -27.47
CA ASN A 136 -0.14 2.30 -28.59
C ASN A 136 0.65 3.61 -28.36
N VAL A 137 1.77 3.55 -27.64
CA VAL A 137 2.65 4.71 -27.38
C VAL A 137 3.76 4.81 -28.42
N ASN A 138 4.10 6.03 -28.83
CA ASN A 138 5.22 6.27 -29.73
C ASN A 138 6.53 6.21 -28.94
N ARG A 139 7.37 5.20 -29.21
CA ARG A 139 8.65 4.98 -28.52
C ARG A 139 9.57 6.19 -28.59
N THR A 140 9.76 6.77 -29.77
CA THR A 140 10.66 7.91 -30.00
C THR A 140 10.30 9.13 -29.16
N GLN A 141 9.02 9.31 -28.83
CA GLN A 141 8.55 10.44 -28.02
C GLN A 141 8.50 10.15 -26.52
N SER A 142 8.45 8.87 -26.13
CA SER A 142 8.08 8.46 -24.77
C SER A 142 9.22 7.80 -24.01
N GLU A 143 10.15 7.15 -24.70
CA GLU A 143 11.28 6.47 -24.07
C GLU A 143 12.17 7.48 -23.35
N ASN A 144 12.38 7.27 -22.06
CA ASN A 144 13.11 8.15 -21.15
C ASN A 144 12.55 9.57 -20.99
N ALA A 145 11.40 9.88 -21.61
CA ALA A 145 10.75 11.16 -21.46
C ALA A 145 10.18 11.29 -20.04
N GLN A 146 10.61 12.34 -19.32
CA GLN A 146 10.15 12.66 -17.97
C GLN A 146 9.40 13.98 -17.94
N ARG A 147 8.19 14.00 -17.38
CA ARG A 147 7.32 15.18 -17.26
C ARG A 147 6.42 15.08 -16.03
N GLU A 148 5.94 16.21 -15.54
CA GLU A 148 4.85 16.22 -14.55
C GLU A 148 3.61 15.54 -15.11
N CYS A 149 2.94 14.74 -14.29
CA CYS A 149 1.75 14.01 -14.65
C CYS A 149 0.50 14.89 -14.45
N ILE A 150 -0.49 14.79 -15.34
CA ILE A 150 -1.82 15.36 -15.13
C ILE A 150 -2.70 14.28 -14.51
N GLY A 151 -3.13 14.49 -13.25
CA GLY A 151 -3.94 13.51 -12.51
C GLY A 151 -3.27 12.14 -12.37
N GLY A 152 -1.95 12.12 -12.14
CA GLY A 152 -1.15 10.89 -12.01
C GLY A 152 -0.85 10.16 -13.32
N ARG A 153 -1.14 10.76 -14.48
CA ARG A 153 -0.86 10.17 -15.81
C ARG A 153 0.03 11.05 -16.69
N PRO A 154 0.84 10.47 -17.62
CA PRO A 154 1.65 11.26 -18.53
C PRO A 154 0.76 12.19 -19.38
N PRO A 155 1.07 13.49 -19.52
CA PRO A 155 0.25 14.45 -20.27
C PRO A 155 0.01 14.05 -21.74
N ALA A 156 0.99 13.36 -22.33
CA ALA A 156 0.93 12.91 -23.72
C ALA A 156 0.09 11.63 -23.92
N PHE A 157 -0.13 10.82 -22.87
CA PHE A 157 -0.77 9.50 -22.97
C PHE A 157 -1.75 9.17 -21.83
N PRO A 158 -2.62 10.10 -21.39
CA PRO A 158 -3.47 9.88 -20.21
C PRO A 158 -4.51 8.77 -20.43
N SER A 159 -4.87 8.46 -21.67
CA SER A 159 -5.82 7.39 -22.03
C SER A 159 -5.16 6.02 -22.20
N TYR A 160 -3.87 5.97 -22.53
CA TYR A 160 -3.19 4.75 -22.96
C TYR A 160 -2.45 4.01 -21.84
N CYS A 161 -2.19 4.70 -20.72
CA CYS A 161 -1.45 4.18 -19.56
C CYS A 161 -2.39 4.02 -18.35
N ARG A 162 -3.43 3.19 -18.48
CA ARG A 162 -4.45 2.99 -17.42
C ARG A 162 -4.31 1.70 -16.61
N ASN A 163 -3.41 0.83 -17.03
CA ASN A 163 -3.24 -0.49 -16.43
C ASN A 163 -2.06 -0.46 -15.45
N THR A 164 -2.33 -0.17 -14.17
CA THR A 164 -1.35 -0.29 -13.10
C THR A 164 -1.03 -1.76 -12.88
N PHE A 165 0.26 -2.13 -12.87
CA PHE A 165 0.70 -3.49 -12.51
C PHE A 165 1.65 -3.50 -11.31
N ILE A 166 2.16 -2.33 -10.90
CA ILE A 166 2.82 -2.14 -9.61
C ILE A 166 2.24 -0.90 -8.93
N ALA A 167 1.82 -1.06 -7.69
CA ALA A 167 1.47 0.02 -6.78
C ALA A 167 2.29 -0.14 -5.51
N TRP A 168 3.08 0.88 -5.18
CA TRP A 168 3.85 0.97 -3.95
C TRP A 168 3.49 2.26 -3.23
N ALA A 169 3.44 2.20 -1.90
CA ALA A 169 3.19 3.32 -1.02
C ALA A 169 4.12 3.26 0.19
N ILE A 170 4.21 4.38 0.93
CA ILE A 170 5.00 4.47 2.16
C ILE A 170 4.63 3.33 3.14
N GLY A 171 5.64 2.63 3.68
CA GLY A 171 5.44 1.45 4.52
C GLY A 171 5.92 0.15 3.88
N GLY A 172 5.91 0.05 2.54
CA GLY A 172 6.51 -1.09 1.83
C GLY A 172 8.03 -1.18 1.99
N GLU A 173 8.58 -2.41 2.04
CA GLU A 173 10.00 -2.69 2.30
C GLU A 173 10.95 -1.82 1.47
N LYS A 174 12.00 -1.30 2.10
CA LYS A 174 12.99 -0.38 1.52
C LYS A 174 14.34 -1.06 1.38
N THR A 175 15.08 -0.78 0.31
CA THR A 175 16.54 -0.98 0.30
C THR A 175 17.20 0.32 -0.14
N GLY A 176 18.06 0.89 0.71
CA GLY A 176 18.75 2.15 0.44
C GLY A 176 19.93 1.96 -0.51
N VAL A 177 20.00 2.79 -1.56
CA VAL A 177 21.18 3.16 -2.37
C VAL A 177 20.91 4.56 -2.96
N ILE A 178 21.95 5.34 -3.25
CA ILE A 178 21.93 6.76 -3.65
C ILE A 178 21.33 7.00 -5.05
N GLY A 179 20.42 7.99 -5.16
CA GLY A 179 20.44 8.99 -6.23
C GLY A 179 19.55 8.84 -7.48
N ASN A 180 18.25 8.51 -7.33
CA ASN A 180 17.16 8.64 -8.33
C ASN A 180 16.00 7.74 -7.87
N SER A 181 14.86 8.32 -7.48
CA SER A 181 13.78 7.52 -6.89
C SER A 181 12.91 6.83 -7.95
N GLY A 182 12.48 5.62 -7.65
CA GLY A 182 11.67 4.79 -8.54
C GLY A 182 11.57 3.37 -8.04
N ILE A 183 11.53 2.41 -8.97
CA ILE A 183 11.32 1.00 -8.62
C ILE A 183 12.33 0.10 -9.33
N ARG A 184 12.85 -0.88 -8.59
CA ARG A 184 13.62 -1.99 -9.14
C ARG A 184 12.69 -3.16 -9.36
N ILE A 185 12.64 -3.67 -10.59
CA ILE A 185 11.94 -4.91 -10.93
C ILE A 185 12.94 -6.03 -11.19
N THR A 186 12.52 -7.25 -10.91
CA THR A 186 13.29 -8.47 -11.14
C THR A 186 12.53 -9.31 -12.16
N LEU A 187 13.20 -9.61 -13.28
CA LEU A 187 12.64 -10.27 -14.45
C LEU A 187 13.31 -11.63 -14.70
N THR A 188 12.58 -12.57 -15.29
CA THR A 188 13.08 -13.86 -15.77
C THR A 188 12.42 -14.20 -17.11
N LYS A 189 13.12 -14.95 -17.98
CA LYS A 189 12.56 -15.54 -19.20
C LYS A 189 11.94 -16.92 -18.94
N GLN A 190 12.07 -17.45 -17.73
CA GLN A 190 11.40 -18.68 -17.29
C GLN A 190 9.95 -18.39 -16.88
N PHE A 191 9.03 -18.66 -17.81
CA PHE A 191 7.60 -18.50 -17.57
C PHE A 191 7.10 -19.49 -16.51
N ARG A 192 6.29 -18.97 -15.58
CA ARG A 192 5.64 -19.75 -14.51
C ARG A 192 4.28 -20.26 -14.98
N ARG A 193 3.75 -21.25 -14.28
CA ARG A 193 2.45 -21.87 -14.59
C ARG A 193 1.31 -20.87 -14.77
N ASN A 194 1.25 -19.85 -13.92
CA ASN A 194 0.21 -18.83 -13.96
C ASN A 194 0.84 -17.44 -14.14
N GLU A 195 0.20 -16.63 -14.98
CA GLU A 195 0.42 -15.19 -15.00
C GLU A 195 -0.38 -14.53 -13.86
N ALA A 196 0.22 -13.53 -13.21
CA ALA A 196 -0.46 -12.71 -12.22
C ALA A 196 -0.87 -11.36 -12.82
N SER A 197 -1.94 -10.77 -12.29
CA SER A 197 -2.39 -9.42 -12.62
C SER A 197 -2.72 -8.66 -11.34
N LEU A 198 -2.85 -7.34 -11.47
CA LEU A 198 -3.29 -6.44 -10.41
C LEU A 198 -4.73 -5.98 -10.70
N LEU A 199 -5.61 -6.13 -9.72
CA LEU A 199 -6.96 -5.60 -9.74
C LEU A 199 -7.05 -4.41 -8.78
N GLU A 200 -7.33 -3.24 -9.32
CA GLU A 200 -7.69 -2.04 -8.56
C GLU A 200 -9.20 -2.04 -8.29
N ILE A 201 -9.63 -1.94 -7.04
CA ILE A 201 -11.04 -1.91 -6.66
C ILE A 201 -11.33 -0.79 -5.67
N GLY A 202 -12.58 -0.32 -5.64
CA GLY A 202 -13.04 0.65 -4.66
C GLY A 202 -13.83 1.79 -5.27
N VAL A 203 -13.60 3.01 -4.79
CA VAL A 203 -14.29 4.23 -5.22
C VAL A 203 -13.42 4.99 -6.21
N THR A 204 -13.95 5.23 -7.41
CA THR A 204 -13.26 6.07 -8.39
C THR A 204 -13.02 7.47 -7.81
N ILE A 205 -11.78 7.95 -7.89
CA ILE A 205 -11.42 9.32 -7.51
C ILE A 205 -12.30 10.30 -8.30
N ASN A 206 -13.19 11.00 -7.59
CA ASN A 206 -14.13 11.94 -8.17
C ASN A 206 -14.52 13.01 -7.12
N PRO A 207 -14.84 14.24 -7.56
CA PRO A 207 -15.12 15.34 -6.64
C PRO A 207 -16.46 15.23 -5.88
N TYR A 208 -17.26 14.20 -6.17
CA TYR A 208 -18.55 13.95 -5.52
C TYR A 208 -18.48 12.90 -4.42
N HIS A 209 -17.32 12.27 -4.23
CA HIS A 209 -17.04 11.45 -3.06
C HIS A 209 -16.51 12.36 -1.97
N VAL A 210 -17.38 12.71 -1.02
CA VAL A 210 -17.11 13.70 0.03
C VAL A 210 -17.32 13.06 1.38
N ILE A 211 -16.34 13.22 2.27
CA ILE A 211 -16.47 12.88 3.69
C ILE A 211 -16.96 14.12 4.43
N PRO A 212 -18.14 14.10 5.08
CA PRO A 212 -18.63 15.25 5.83
C PRO A 212 -17.69 15.62 6.98
N PRO A 213 -17.37 16.92 7.16
CA PRO A 213 -16.51 17.36 8.26
C PRO A 213 -17.19 17.14 9.62
N GLY A 214 -16.40 16.86 10.65
CA GLY A 214 -16.88 16.74 12.03
C GLY A 214 -17.48 15.39 12.41
N LEU A 215 -17.50 14.41 11.51
CA LEU A 215 -17.86 13.04 11.85
C LEU A 215 -16.64 12.30 12.45
N PRO A 216 -16.81 11.57 13.56
CA PRO A 216 -15.72 10.79 14.16
C PRO A 216 -15.31 9.59 13.30
N ALA A 217 -16.20 9.11 12.43
CA ALA A 217 -15.93 8.09 11.43
C ALA A 217 -16.94 8.21 10.27
N PHE A 218 -16.50 7.89 9.06
CA PHE A 218 -17.35 7.83 7.87
C PHE A 218 -16.98 6.59 7.04
N ILE A 219 -17.97 5.80 6.63
CA ILE A 219 -17.71 4.60 5.82
C ILE A 219 -17.86 4.98 4.35
N SER A 220 -16.74 4.99 3.63
CA SER A 220 -16.73 4.99 2.17
C SER A 220 -16.88 3.56 1.67
N SER A 221 -17.76 3.30 0.69
CA SER A 221 -17.93 1.98 0.09
C SER A 221 -17.82 2.04 -1.43
N GLY A 222 -16.94 1.24 -2.01
CA GLY A 222 -16.81 1.02 -3.45
C GLY A 222 -17.28 -0.37 -3.85
N TYR A 223 -17.89 -0.52 -5.02
CA TYR A 223 -18.54 -1.76 -5.44
C TYR A 223 -17.99 -2.27 -6.78
N CYS A 224 -17.84 -3.59 -6.87
CA CYS A 224 -17.56 -4.28 -8.13
C CYS A 224 -18.76 -5.12 -8.56
N THR A 225 -19.50 -4.65 -9.57
CA THR A 225 -20.72 -5.35 -10.02
C THR A 225 -20.41 -6.69 -10.66
N ASP A 226 -21.34 -7.65 -10.55
CA ASP A 226 -21.28 -8.95 -11.23
C ASP A 226 -21.04 -8.81 -12.73
N ARG A 227 -21.59 -7.77 -13.38
CA ARG A 227 -21.33 -7.51 -14.80
C ARG A 227 -19.86 -7.22 -15.08
N CYS A 228 -19.20 -6.44 -14.21
CA CYS A 228 -17.79 -6.09 -14.38
C CYS A 228 -16.89 -7.28 -14.02
N ILE A 229 -17.24 -8.03 -12.98
CA ILE A 229 -16.40 -9.12 -12.49
C ILE A 229 -16.67 -10.45 -13.19
N SER A 230 -17.85 -10.68 -13.78
CA SER A 230 -18.16 -11.91 -14.53
C SER A 230 -17.26 -12.11 -15.75
N GLU A 231 -16.70 -11.02 -16.29
CA GLU A 231 -15.65 -11.06 -17.31
C GLU A 231 -14.30 -11.60 -16.76
N ALA A 232 -14.10 -11.55 -15.44
CA ALA A 232 -12.89 -12.00 -14.74
C ALA A 232 -13.06 -13.31 -13.95
N LEU A 233 -14.20 -13.52 -13.29
CA LEU A 233 -14.41 -14.52 -12.23
C LEU A 233 -15.80 -15.18 -12.40
N LYS A 234 -15.85 -16.52 -12.38
CA LYS A 234 -17.09 -17.28 -12.52
C LYS A 234 -17.86 -17.30 -11.18
N HIS A 235 -19.15 -16.96 -11.24
CA HIS A 235 -20.24 -17.19 -10.27
C HIS A 235 -19.95 -17.28 -8.75
N SER A 236 -20.75 -16.49 -8.02
CA SER A 236 -21.58 -16.84 -6.85
C SER A 236 -21.12 -16.49 -5.42
N ASN A 237 -22.14 -16.08 -4.65
CA ASN A 237 -22.33 -15.95 -3.19
C ASN A 237 -21.37 -15.08 -2.37
N VAL A 238 -21.97 -14.21 -1.55
CA VAL A 238 -21.36 -13.37 -0.51
C VAL A 238 -20.42 -14.20 0.36
N GLN A 239 -19.22 -13.69 0.60
CA GLN A 239 -18.16 -14.36 1.34
C GLN A 239 -17.60 -13.40 2.41
N GLU A 240 -16.85 -13.96 3.36
CA GLU A 240 -16.05 -13.22 4.35
C GLU A 240 -15.15 -12.16 3.69
N PRO A 241 -14.81 -11.06 4.39
CA PRO A 241 -13.93 -10.02 3.88
C PRO A 241 -12.59 -10.58 3.41
N LEU A 242 -12.14 -10.22 2.21
CA LEU A 242 -10.82 -10.64 1.70
C LEU A 242 -9.68 -10.13 2.61
N ALA A 243 -9.81 -8.89 3.10
CA ALA A 243 -8.91 -8.28 4.05
C ALA A 243 -9.70 -7.38 5.01
N TYR A 244 -9.24 -7.30 6.25
CA TYR A 244 -9.77 -6.37 7.25
C TYR A 244 -8.62 -5.76 8.05
N GLU A 245 -8.59 -4.43 8.12
CA GLU A 245 -7.57 -3.69 8.87
C GLU A 245 -8.21 -2.50 9.60
N PRO A 246 -8.65 -2.69 10.85
CA PRO A 246 -9.32 -1.64 11.62
C PRO A 246 -8.35 -0.56 12.11
N ALA A 247 -7.05 -0.87 12.19
CA ALA A 247 -5.98 0.03 12.62
C ALA A 247 -5.10 0.46 11.44
N TYR A 248 -5.72 0.70 10.28
CA TYR A 248 -5.02 1.15 9.08
C TYR A 248 -4.36 2.52 9.32
N ASP A 249 -3.09 2.65 8.92
CA ASP A 249 -2.35 3.91 8.96
C ASP A 249 -1.96 4.31 7.54
N PHE A 250 -2.41 5.49 7.11
CA PHE A 250 -2.09 6.02 5.79
C PHE A 250 -0.58 6.22 5.56
N ASN A 251 0.23 6.28 6.61
CA ASN A 251 1.69 6.35 6.55
C ASN A 251 2.36 4.96 6.56
N PHE A 252 1.58 3.88 6.61
CA PHE A 252 2.05 2.50 6.61
C PHE A 252 1.16 1.59 5.76
N GLN A 253 1.43 1.59 4.46
CA GLN A 253 0.74 0.84 3.42
C GLN A 253 1.69 -0.21 2.84
N GLU A 254 1.52 -1.46 3.23
CA GLU A 254 2.34 -2.58 2.76
C GLU A 254 1.53 -3.60 1.95
N LEU A 255 2.22 -4.34 1.09
CA LEU A 255 1.62 -5.50 0.44
C LEU A 255 1.63 -6.68 1.40
N ARG A 256 0.44 -7.22 1.66
CA ARG A 256 0.26 -8.40 2.50
C ARG A 256 -0.12 -9.60 1.64
N SER A 257 0.50 -10.72 1.93
CA SER A 257 0.07 -12.01 1.38
C SER A 257 -1.13 -12.51 2.18
N PHE A 258 -2.17 -12.99 1.50
CA PHE A 258 -3.26 -13.66 2.18
C PHE A 258 -2.78 -14.96 2.83
N PRO A 259 -3.37 -15.35 3.98
CA PRO A 259 -2.98 -16.57 4.66
C PRO A 259 -3.16 -17.82 3.80
N GLU A 260 -4.20 -17.83 2.96
CA GLU A 260 -4.59 -18.88 2.01
C GLU A 260 -5.06 -18.24 0.69
N GLU A 261 -4.95 -18.99 -0.41
CA GLU A 261 -5.48 -18.56 -1.72
C GLU A 261 -7.00 -18.41 -1.62
N THR A 262 -7.47 -17.16 -1.70
CA THR A 262 -8.91 -16.88 -1.60
C THR A 262 -9.47 -16.52 -2.99
N PRO A 263 -10.52 -17.21 -3.46
CA PRO A 263 -11.19 -16.83 -4.70
C PRO A 263 -11.73 -15.41 -4.58
N ILE A 264 -11.40 -14.54 -5.54
CA ILE A 264 -12.00 -13.21 -5.60
C ILE A 264 -13.46 -13.37 -6.05
N ARG A 265 -14.37 -12.73 -5.33
CA ARG A 265 -15.81 -12.70 -5.62
C ARG A 265 -16.29 -11.25 -5.67
N PRO A 266 -17.40 -10.96 -6.35
CA PRO A 266 -18.00 -9.63 -6.34
C PRO A 266 -18.47 -9.28 -4.93
N ASP A 267 -17.81 -8.32 -4.29
CA ASP A 267 -18.38 -7.55 -3.19
C ASP A 267 -17.70 -6.18 -3.08
N GLY A 268 -18.29 -5.30 -2.28
CA GLY A 268 -17.79 -3.97 -2.02
C GLY A 268 -16.67 -3.92 -0.99
N PHE A 269 -15.80 -2.91 -1.13
CA PHE A 269 -14.73 -2.60 -0.19
C PHE A 269 -15.08 -1.32 0.53
N SER A 270 -14.77 -1.24 1.82
CA SER A 270 -14.98 -0.01 2.60
C SER A 270 -13.72 0.49 3.28
N THR A 271 -13.51 1.81 3.27
CA THR A 271 -12.45 2.51 4.01
C THR A 271 -13.02 3.70 4.77
N LEU A 272 -12.27 4.20 5.77
CA LEU A 272 -12.70 5.31 6.63
C LEU A 272 -12.19 6.71 6.20
N ASP A 273 -11.23 6.77 5.26
CA ASP A 273 -10.53 8.01 4.86
C ASP A 273 -10.56 8.27 3.33
N GLU A 274 -10.13 9.47 2.88
CA GLU A 274 -10.17 9.86 1.47
C GLU A 274 -9.24 9.00 0.57
N MET A 275 -9.79 8.64 -0.60
CA MET A 275 -9.43 7.49 -1.46
C MET A 275 -9.72 6.11 -0.83
N CYS A 276 -10.83 5.50 -1.24
CA CYS A 276 -11.18 4.12 -0.93
C CYS A 276 -10.71 3.21 -2.06
N VAL A 277 -9.47 2.73 -2.02
CA VAL A 277 -8.90 1.87 -3.07
C VAL A 277 -8.15 0.70 -2.45
N ALA A 278 -8.33 -0.49 -3.01
CA ALA A 278 -7.52 -1.68 -2.71
C ALA A 278 -6.87 -2.24 -3.98
N TYR A 279 -5.64 -2.73 -3.83
CA TYR A 279 -4.86 -3.35 -4.89
C TYR A 279 -4.69 -4.84 -4.61
N ILE A 280 -5.33 -5.69 -5.41
CA ILE A 280 -5.30 -7.14 -5.24
C ILE A 280 -4.46 -7.78 -6.34
N TYR A 281 -3.36 -8.44 -5.95
CA TYR A 281 -2.63 -9.32 -6.86
C TYR A 281 -3.31 -10.68 -6.94
N PHE A 282 -3.57 -11.15 -8.16
CA PHE A 282 -4.31 -12.40 -8.37
C PHE A 282 -3.83 -13.17 -9.59
N TYR A 283 -4.12 -14.47 -9.61
CA TYR A 283 -3.89 -15.35 -10.75
C TYR A 283 -5.03 -16.36 -10.90
N PRO A 284 -5.26 -16.92 -12.11
CA PRO A 284 -4.62 -16.56 -13.37
C PRO A 284 -5.03 -15.16 -13.84
N ALA A 285 -4.12 -14.47 -14.53
CA ALA A 285 -4.34 -13.12 -15.02
C ALA A 285 -5.62 -13.01 -15.86
N LYS A 286 -6.34 -11.90 -15.67
CA LYS A 286 -7.55 -11.54 -16.42
C LYS A 286 -7.41 -10.14 -17.01
N LYS A 287 -8.26 -9.83 -17.99
CA LYS A 287 -8.27 -8.51 -18.66
C LYS A 287 -8.80 -7.39 -17.77
N VAL A 288 -9.59 -7.72 -16.74
CA VAL A 288 -10.11 -6.75 -15.78
C VAL A 288 -8.98 -6.35 -14.84
N THR A 289 -8.58 -5.08 -14.89
CA THR A 289 -7.53 -4.50 -14.03
C THR A 289 -8.06 -3.40 -13.11
N ARG A 290 -9.31 -2.98 -13.30
CA ARG A 290 -9.97 -1.96 -12.49
C ARG A 290 -11.45 -2.27 -12.38
N CYS A 291 -11.96 -2.29 -11.17
CA CYS A 291 -13.38 -2.47 -10.87
C CYS A 291 -13.79 -1.53 -9.74
N GLU A 292 -14.28 -0.35 -10.13
CA GLU A 292 -14.64 0.69 -9.18
C GLU A 292 -16.05 1.17 -9.42
N SER A 293 -16.65 1.70 -8.36
CA SER A 293 -17.91 2.42 -8.43
C SER A 293 -17.71 3.90 -8.13
N LYS A 294 -18.67 4.72 -8.56
CA LYS A 294 -18.77 6.13 -8.18
C LYS A 294 -20.22 6.50 -7.98
N SER A 295 -20.46 7.53 -7.17
CA SER A 295 -21.77 8.12 -7.07
C SER A 295 -22.22 8.69 -8.42
N LYS A 296 -23.49 8.48 -8.77
CA LYS A 296 -24.09 8.93 -10.02
C LYS A 296 -24.67 10.33 -9.79
N TYR A 297 -23.97 11.37 -10.25
CA TYR A 297 -24.36 12.81 -10.20
C TYR A 297 -24.46 13.39 -8.76
N PRO A 298 -24.50 14.74 -8.55
CA PRO A 298 -24.40 15.28 -7.21
C PRO A 298 -25.68 14.95 -6.45
N VAL A 299 -25.61 13.99 -5.54
CA VAL A 299 -26.69 13.72 -4.56
C VAL A 299 -26.75 14.83 -3.49
N ILE A 300 -26.12 15.98 -3.73
CA ILE A 300 -26.34 17.23 -2.99
C ILE A 300 -27.54 17.95 -3.61
N THR A 301 -28.69 17.30 -3.66
CA THR A 301 -29.97 18.02 -3.73
C THR A 301 -30.46 18.17 -2.32
N SER A 302 -30.27 19.37 -1.76
CA SER A 302 -30.80 19.88 -0.50
C SER A 302 -30.44 19.09 0.77
N ILE A 303 -29.28 19.39 1.35
CA ILE A 303 -29.25 19.59 2.81
C ILE A 303 -29.82 20.99 3.00
N ARG A 304 -31.14 21.10 3.11
CA ARG A 304 -31.75 22.30 3.69
C ARG A 304 -31.61 22.17 5.20
N ASP A 305 -30.98 23.18 5.79
CA ASP A 305 -30.87 23.37 7.23
C ASP A 305 -32.16 22.98 7.96
N ARG A 306 -32.03 22.07 8.92
CA ARG A 306 -32.94 21.93 10.06
C ARG A 306 -32.11 21.82 11.32
#